data_AF-A0A2W4XFP5-F1
#
_entry.id   AF-A0A2W4XFP5-F1
#
_cell.length_a   1.000
_cell.length_b   1.000
_cell.length_c   1.000
_cell.angle_alpha   90.00
_cell.angle_beta   90.00
_cell.angle_gamma   90.00
#
_symmetry.space_group_name_H-M   'P 1'
#
loop_
_entity.id
_entity.type
_entity.pdbx_description
1 polymer ?
#
loop_
_entity_poly.entity_id
_entity_poly.type
_entity_poly.pdbx_seq_one_letter_code
_entity_poly.pdbx_strand_id
1 'polypeptide(L)'
;MAVVAAVLIALGAVAQGVAPAVNVFATREVTANLEGVATVINAIGVFWIIVLPSFLMGGALLDLSKVLDEYGKGQFFTLRASAHVRKAGEGALWALGFKIVGSPTILSWITHEGRGFIWHMEPFDLGLIAFAAFVMVLGRVLEAAAKIKAENDQIV
;
A
#
# COMPACT_ATOMS: atom_id res chain seq x y z
N MET A 1 -9.38 -7.56 17.54
CA MET A 1 -10.49 -7.23 16.63
C MET A 1 -10.04 -6.48 15.38
N ALA A 2 -9.32 -5.34 15.48
CA ALA A 2 -8.90 -4.55 14.32
C ALA A 2 -7.99 -5.30 13.32
N VAL A 3 -7.03 -6.10 13.82
CA VAL A 3 -6.15 -6.92 12.95
C VAL A 3 -6.94 -7.97 12.18
N VAL A 4 -7.91 -8.63 12.83
CA VAL A 4 -8.79 -9.61 12.19
C VAL A 4 -9.67 -8.95 11.14
N ALA A 5 -10.22 -7.76 11.43
CA ALA A 5 -10.98 -6.98 10.46
C ALA A 5 -10.11 -6.55 9.26
N ALA A 6 -8.89 -6.08 9.49
CA ALA A 6 -7.95 -5.71 8.43
C ALA A 6 -7.57 -6.90 7.54
N VAL A 7 -7.35 -8.07 8.15
CA VAL A 7 -7.10 -9.33 7.43
C VAL A 7 -8.33 -9.76 6.62
N LEU A 8 -9.54 -9.66 7.19
CA LEU A 8 -10.78 -9.99 6.47
C LEU A 8 -11.07 -9.00 5.33
N ILE A 9 -10.77 -7.72 5.49
CA ILE A 9 -10.87 -6.70 4.44
C ILE A 9 -9.85 -6.97 3.34
N ALA A 10 -8.60 -7.31 3.69
CA ALA A 10 -7.57 -7.67 2.73
C ALA A 10 -7.93 -8.96 1.97
N LEU A 11 -8.43 -9.98 2.66
CA LEU A 11 -8.90 -11.23 2.06
C LEU A 11 -10.14 -10.99 1.18
N GLY A 12 -11.06 -10.13 1.59
CA GLY A 12 -12.24 -9.76 0.82
C GLY A 12 -11.89 -8.98 -0.46
N ALA A 13 -10.96 -8.04 -0.37
CA ALA A 13 -10.45 -7.29 -1.52
C ALA A 13 -9.69 -8.20 -2.50
N VAL A 14 -8.88 -9.13 -1.99
CA VAL A 14 -8.24 -10.17 -2.78
C VAL A 14 -9.30 -11.08 -3.42
N ALA A 15 -10.28 -11.58 -2.68
CA ALA A 15 -11.32 -12.45 -3.22
C ALA A 15 -12.16 -11.78 -4.32
N GLN A 16 -12.50 -10.50 -4.18
CA GLN A 16 -13.22 -9.73 -5.21
C GLN A 16 -12.36 -9.44 -6.44
N GLY A 17 -11.06 -9.16 -6.26
CA GLY A 17 -10.12 -8.97 -7.39
C GLY A 17 -9.76 -10.28 -8.10
N VAL A 18 -9.77 -11.41 -7.38
CA VAL A 18 -9.50 -12.75 -7.89
C VAL A 18 -10.74 -13.36 -8.55
N ALA A 19 -11.96 -13.02 -8.14
CA ALA A 19 -13.21 -13.58 -8.71
C ALA A 19 -13.33 -13.48 -10.25
N PRO A 20 -13.04 -12.34 -10.91
CA PRO A 20 -13.04 -12.29 -12.37
C PRO A 20 -11.91 -13.12 -12.99
N ALA A 21 -10.71 -13.14 -12.39
CA ALA A 21 -9.60 -13.98 -12.86
C ALA A 21 -9.92 -15.48 -12.71
N VAL A 22 -10.52 -15.91 -11.60
CA VAL A 22 -10.96 -17.29 -11.33
C VAL A 22 -12.12 -17.70 -12.23
N ASN A 23 -13.05 -16.80 -12.56
CA ASN A 23 -14.06 -17.08 -13.56
C ASN A 23 -13.43 -17.25 -14.96
N VAL A 24 -12.40 -16.48 -15.32
CA VAL A 24 -11.63 -16.73 -16.55
C VAL A 24 -10.92 -18.09 -16.52
N PHE A 25 -10.37 -18.49 -15.37
CA PHE A 25 -9.79 -19.83 -15.16
C PHE A 25 -10.83 -20.98 -15.19
N ALA A 26 -12.07 -20.72 -14.76
CA ALA A 26 -13.15 -21.71 -14.71
C ALA A 26 -13.87 -21.89 -16.05
N THR A 27 -13.85 -20.87 -16.92
CA THR A 27 -14.62 -20.88 -18.18
C THR A 27 -13.76 -21.13 -19.42
N ARG A 28 -12.43 -20.91 -19.37
CA ARG A 28 -11.52 -21.29 -20.46
C ARG A 28 -10.92 -22.64 -20.14
N GLU A 29 -11.22 -23.65 -20.96
CA GLU A 29 -10.51 -24.93 -20.96
C GLU A 29 -9.01 -24.64 -20.90
N VAL A 30 -8.38 -24.92 -19.76
CA VAL A 30 -6.93 -24.86 -19.60
C VAL A 30 -6.38 -26.02 -20.44
N THR A 31 -6.27 -25.79 -21.74
CA THR A 31 -5.51 -26.66 -22.63
C THR A 31 -4.08 -26.64 -22.11
N ALA A 32 -3.47 -27.80 -21.92
CA ALA A 32 -2.08 -27.96 -21.46
C ALA A 32 -1.07 -27.57 -22.56
N ASN A 33 -1.34 -26.46 -23.25
CA ASN A 33 -0.54 -25.88 -24.32
C ASN A 33 0.18 -24.64 -23.79
N LEU A 34 1.29 -24.27 -24.43
CA LEU A 34 2.12 -23.10 -24.07
C LEU A 34 1.30 -21.80 -24.02
N GLU A 35 0.28 -21.66 -24.86
CA GLU A 35 -0.64 -20.51 -24.88
C GLU A 35 -1.53 -20.44 -23.62
N GLY A 36 -1.97 -21.59 -23.10
CA GLY A 36 -2.72 -21.66 -21.85
C GLY A 36 -1.87 -21.23 -20.65
N VAL A 37 -0.61 -21.67 -20.60
CA VAL A 37 0.36 -21.26 -19.56
C VAL A 37 0.67 -19.77 -19.64
N ALA A 38 0.90 -19.23 -20.83
CA ALA A 38 1.14 -17.80 -21.02
C ALA A 38 -0.06 -16.94 -20.56
N THR A 39 -1.28 -17.40 -20.85
CA THR A 39 -2.52 -16.76 -20.40
C THR A 39 -2.62 -16.72 -18.88
N VAL A 40 -2.28 -17.82 -18.21
CA VAL A 40 -2.27 -17.91 -16.73
C VAL A 40 -1.25 -16.96 -16.12
N ILE A 41 -0.03 -16.94 -16.65
CA ILE A 41 1.04 -16.04 -16.17
C ILE A 41 0.62 -14.58 -16.34
N ASN A 42 0.03 -14.22 -17.49
CA ASN A 42 -0.48 -12.88 -17.75
C ASN A 42 -1.58 -12.49 -16.75
N ALA A 43 -2.57 -13.36 -16.54
CA ALA A 43 -3.66 -13.11 -15.60
C ALA A 43 -3.15 -12.91 -14.15
N ILE A 44 -2.18 -13.71 -13.71
CA ILE A 44 -1.55 -13.56 -12.39
C ILE A 44 -0.78 -12.23 -12.32
N GLY A 45 -0.02 -11.87 -13.36
CA GLY A 45 0.72 -10.61 -13.41
C GLY A 45 -0.21 -9.39 -13.35
N VAL A 46 -1.26 -9.38 -14.16
CA VAL A 46 -2.30 -8.33 -14.16
C VAL A 46 -2.96 -8.22 -12.79
N PHE A 47 -3.33 -9.36 -12.19
CA PHE A 47 -3.90 -9.38 -10.84
C PHE A 47 -2.97 -8.66 -9.84
N TRP A 48 -1.68 -9.02 -9.81
CA TRP A 48 -0.71 -8.40 -8.89
C TRP A 48 -0.57 -6.89 -9.11
N ILE A 49 -0.59 -6.40 -10.35
CA ILE A 49 -0.51 -4.97 -10.66
C ILE A 49 -1.73 -4.21 -10.14
N ILE A 50 -2.92 -4.81 -10.22
CA ILE A 50 -4.17 -4.21 -9.75
C ILE A 50 -4.20 -4.13 -8.21
N VAL A 51 -3.75 -5.18 -7.51
CA VAL A 51 -3.82 -5.23 -6.05
C VAL A 51 -2.62 -4.60 -5.34
N LEU A 52 -1.53 -4.33 -6.06
CA LEU A 52 -0.30 -3.76 -5.50
C LEU A 52 -0.52 -2.46 -4.68
N PRO A 53 -1.28 -1.45 -5.16
CA PRO A 53 -1.59 -0.26 -4.37
C PRO A 53 -2.21 -0.60 -3.00
N SER A 54 -3.12 -1.57 -2.96
CA SER A 54 -3.80 -2.01 -1.74
C SER A 54 -2.84 -2.69 -0.77
N PHE A 55 -1.90 -3.50 -1.26
CA PHE A 55 -0.86 -4.10 -0.42
C PHE A 55 0.11 -3.06 0.15
N LEU A 56 0.51 -2.07 -0.65
CA LEU A 56 1.34 -0.96 -0.19
C LEU A 56 0.62 -0.14 0.90
N MET A 57 -0.66 0.16 0.70
CA MET A 57 -1.49 0.84 1.69
C MET A 57 -1.66 -0.01 2.97
N GLY A 58 -1.87 -1.31 2.83
CA GLY A 58 -1.91 -2.24 3.96
C GLY A 58 -0.59 -2.24 4.74
N GLY A 59 0.55 -2.24 4.05
CA GLY A 59 1.87 -2.10 4.67
C GLY A 59 2.04 -0.80 5.44
N ALA A 60 1.57 0.32 4.88
CA ALA A 60 1.57 1.62 5.56
C ALA A 60 0.73 1.61 6.85
N LEU A 61 -0.45 1.00 6.81
CA LEU A 61 -1.31 0.84 8.00
C LEU A 61 -0.67 -0.05 9.07
N LEU A 62 0.05 -1.11 8.68
CA LEU A 62 0.78 -1.96 9.62
C LEU A 62 1.92 -1.20 10.30
N ASP A 63 2.64 -0.34 9.58
CA ASP A 63 3.66 0.51 10.20
C ASP A 63 3.04 1.53 11.16
N LEU A 64 1.87 2.10 10.82
CA LEU A 64 1.12 2.96 11.75
C LEU A 64 0.64 2.20 13.00
N SER A 65 0.20 0.94 12.85
CA SER A 65 -0.21 0.11 13.98
C SER A 65 0.92 -0.13 14.98
N LYS A 66 2.18 -0.21 14.53
CA LYS A 66 3.33 -0.34 15.43
C LYS A 66 3.57 0.93 16.24
N VAL A 67 3.33 2.10 15.65
CA VAL A 67 3.38 3.40 16.35
C VAL A 67 2.34 3.41 17.47
N LEU A 68 1.11 3.01 17.17
CA LEU A 68 0.03 2.98 18.16
C LEU A 68 0.31 2.02 19.32
N ASP A 69 0.97 0.89 19.05
CA ASP A 69 1.40 -0.05 20.10
C ASP A 69 2.49 0.56 21.00
N GLU A 70 3.47 1.29 20.43
CA GLU A 70 4.47 2.02 21.22
C GLU A 70 3.84 3.16 22.05
N TYR A 71 2.86 3.86 21.51
CA TYR A 71 2.12 4.90 22.22
C TYR A 71 1.24 4.32 23.33
N GLY A 72 0.62 3.16 23.11
CA GLY A 72 -0.12 2.43 24.14
C GLY A 72 0.75 1.99 25.32
N LYS A 73 2.06 1.84 25.10
CA LYS A 73 3.06 1.55 26.15
C LYS A 73 3.62 2.81 26.84
N GLY A 74 3.08 4.00 26.53
CA GLY A 74 3.53 5.27 27.07
C GLY A 74 4.79 5.83 26.42
N GLN A 75 5.28 5.21 25.34
CA GLN A 75 6.53 5.60 24.67
C GLN A 75 6.25 6.53 23.48
N PHE A 76 5.80 7.75 23.77
CA PHE A 76 5.35 8.71 22.76
C PHE A 76 6.48 9.36 21.94
N PHE A 77 7.67 9.53 22.53
CA PHE A 77 8.79 10.26 21.94
C PHE A 77 10.02 9.37 21.80
N THR A 78 9.89 8.32 20.99
CA THR A 78 11.02 7.47 20.60
C THR A 78 11.40 7.74 19.15
N LEU A 79 12.69 7.60 18.84
CA LEU A 79 13.19 7.64 17.47
C LEU A 79 12.52 6.56 16.59
N ARG A 80 12.18 5.42 17.20
CA ARG A 80 11.55 4.28 16.53
C ARG A 80 10.10 4.55 16.13
N ALA A 81 9.29 5.11 17.03
CA ALA A 81 7.91 5.51 16.73
C ALA A 81 7.88 6.52 15.58
N SER A 82 8.76 7.51 15.65
CA SER A 82 8.88 8.57 14.64
C SER A 82 9.24 8.03 13.26
N ALA A 83 10.16 7.06 13.20
CA ALA A 83 10.52 6.38 11.96
C ALA A 83 9.35 5.57 11.37
N HIS A 84 8.56 4.89 12.22
CA HIS A 84 7.37 4.16 11.77
C HIS A 84 6.26 5.07 11.25
N VAL A 85 6.04 6.24 11.88
CA VAL A 85 5.10 7.26 11.38
C VAL A 85 5.50 7.72 9.98
N ARG A 86 6.79 8.07 9.79
CA ARG A 86 7.31 8.50 8.50
C ARG A 86 7.14 7.41 7.44
N LYS A 87 7.48 6.16 7.79
CA LYS A 87 7.38 5.02 6.87
C LYS A 87 5.94 4.72 6.47
N ALA A 88 4.98 4.91 7.38
CA ALA A 88 3.56 4.82 7.07
C ALA A 88 3.14 5.89 6.04
N GLY A 89 3.54 7.15 6.24
CA GLY A 89 3.27 8.23 5.27
C GLY A 89 3.91 7.98 3.90
N GLU A 90 5.17 7.52 3.87
CA GLU A 90 5.87 7.16 2.63
C GLU A 90 5.20 5.99 1.90
N GLY A 91 4.82 4.93 2.63
CA GLY A 91 4.11 3.79 2.07
C GLY A 91 2.76 4.18 1.47
N ALA A 92 2.03 5.09 2.12
CA ALA A 92 0.77 5.61 1.59
C ALA A 92 0.98 6.44 0.31
N LEU A 93 2.04 7.26 0.23
CA LEU A 93 2.38 7.97 -1.01
C LEU A 93 2.76 7.02 -2.14
N TRP A 94 3.51 5.96 -1.86
CA TRP A 94 3.82 4.93 -2.86
C TRP A 94 2.55 4.22 -3.35
N ALA A 95 1.65 3.85 -2.43
CA ALA A 95 0.36 3.26 -2.78
C ALA A 95 -0.44 4.18 -3.73
N LEU A 96 -0.50 5.47 -3.43
CA LEU A 96 -1.19 6.46 -4.26
C LEU A 96 -0.50 6.67 -5.61
N GLY A 97 0.83 6.72 -5.64
CA GLY A 97 1.59 6.80 -6.90
C GLY A 97 1.32 5.61 -7.81
N PHE A 98 1.26 4.41 -7.24
CA PHE A 98 0.86 3.22 -7.99
C PHE A 98 -0.62 3.25 -8.40
N LYS A 99 -1.54 3.67 -7.54
CA LYS A 99 -2.96 3.80 -7.90
C LYS A 99 -3.16 4.76 -9.09
N ILE A 100 -2.56 5.96 -9.01
CA ILE A 100 -2.84 7.07 -9.91
C ILE A 100 -2.12 6.91 -11.25
N VAL A 101 -0.89 6.42 -11.21
CA VAL A 101 -0.01 6.40 -12.39
C VAL A 101 0.51 5.01 -12.68
N GLY A 102 1.08 4.33 -11.68
CA GLY A 102 1.82 3.08 -11.90
C GLY A 102 0.94 1.97 -12.49
N SER A 103 -0.07 1.54 -11.75
CA SER A 103 -1.01 0.48 -12.14
C SER A 103 -1.73 0.77 -13.46
N PRO A 104 -2.37 1.93 -13.69
CA PRO A 104 -3.06 2.19 -14.96
C PRO A 104 -2.09 2.25 -16.15
N THR A 105 -0.89 2.81 -15.98
CA THR A 105 0.13 2.84 -17.04
C THR A 105 0.61 1.44 -17.38
N ILE A 106 0.98 0.64 -16.38
CA ILE A 106 1.46 -0.74 -16.59
C ILE A 106 0.36 -1.59 -17.22
N LEU A 107 -0.89 -1.46 -16.75
CA LEU A 107 -2.03 -2.18 -17.33
C LEU A 107 -2.23 -1.83 -18.80
N SER A 108 -2.13 -0.55 -19.17
CA SER A 108 -2.28 -0.14 -20.58
C SER A 108 -1.22 -0.73 -21.50
N TRP A 109 0.00 -0.91 -20.99
CA TRP A 109 1.09 -1.54 -21.73
C TRP A 109 0.83 -3.04 -21.93
N ILE A 110 0.20 -3.69 -20.95
CA ILE A 110 -0.14 -5.11 -21.03
C ILE A 110 -1.36 -5.34 -21.94
N THR A 111 -2.42 -4.54 -21.80
CA THR A 111 -3.66 -4.69 -22.58
C THR A 111 -3.55 -4.12 -23.99
N HIS A 112 -2.47 -3.37 -24.29
CA HIS A 112 -2.26 -2.69 -25.57
C HIS A 112 -3.34 -1.65 -25.92
N GLU A 113 -4.21 -1.28 -24.97
CA GLU A 113 -5.29 -0.30 -25.15
C GLU A 113 -4.78 1.15 -25.20
N GLY A 114 -3.54 1.40 -24.76
CA GLY A 114 -2.88 2.70 -24.87
C GLY A 114 -1.37 2.56 -24.73
N ARG A 115 -0.60 3.07 -25.70
CA ARG A 115 0.88 3.04 -25.68
C ARG A 115 1.47 4.24 -24.90
N GLY A 116 0.81 4.69 -23.84
CA GLY A 116 1.07 5.98 -23.22
C GLY A 116 1.14 5.95 -21.70
N PHE A 117 1.54 7.08 -21.15
CA PHE A 117 1.43 7.38 -19.73
C PHE A 117 -0.05 7.63 -19.40
N ILE A 118 -0.60 6.91 -18.42
CA ILE A 118 -1.99 7.08 -17.99
C ILE A 118 -2.00 7.73 -16.61
N TRP A 119 -2.79 8.79 -16.50
CA TRP A 119 -3.03 9.52 -15.26
C TRP A 119 -4.49 9.34 -14.84
N HIS A 120 -4.72 8.70 -13.70
CA HIS A 120 -6.04 8.47 -13.14
C HIS A 120 -6.11 8.98 -11.70
N MET A 121 -6.45 10.25 -11.52
CA MET A 121 -6.55 10.88 -10.21
C MET A 121 -7.99 11.24 -9.87
N GLU A 122 -8.46 10.78 -8.72
CA GLU A 122 -9.76 11.14 -8.17
C GLU A 122 -9.61 12.32 -7.19
N PRO A 123 -10.66 13.13 -6.96
CA PRO A 123 -10.61 14.20 -5.97
C PRO A 123 -10.24 13.72 -4.56
N PHE A 124 -10.65 12.50 -4.20
CA PHE A 124 -10.30 11.89 -2.91
C PHE A 124 -8.80 11.61 -2.78
N ASP A 125 -8.11 11.33 -3.89
CA ASP A 125 -6.67 11.05 -3.89
C ASP A 125 -5.86 12.27 -3.46
N LEU A 126 -6.27 13.48 -3.84
CA LEU A 126 -5.62 14.71 -3.38
C LEU A 126 -5.67 14.83 -1.85
N GLY A 127 -6.81 14.50 -1.25
CA GLY A 127 -6.96 14.48 0.20
C GLY A 127 -6.04 13.45 0.86
N LEU A 128 -5.93 12.25 0.28
CA LEU A 128 -5.04 11.20 0.77
C LEU A 128 -3.56 11.55 0.61
N ILE A 129 -3.17 12.19 -0.50
CA ILE A 129 -1.80 12.68 -0.71
C ILE A 129 -1.46 13.74 0.34
N ALA A 130 -2.34 14.71 0.56
CA ALA A 130 -2.16 15.75 1.57
C ALA A 130 -2.06 15.14 2.97
N PHE A 131 -2.91 14.17 3.30
CA PHE A 131 -2.86 13.43 4.55
C PHE A 131 -1.54 12.67 4.73
N ALA A 132 -1.10 11.92 3.72
CA ALA A 132 0.14 11.17 3.78
C ALA A 132 1.37 12.08 3.91
N ALA A 133 1.38 13.22 3.21
CA ALA A 133 2.41 14.24 3.34
C ALA A 133 2.42 14.84 4.77
N PHE A 134 1.26 15.12 5.34
CA PHE A 134 1.14 15.59 6.72
C PHE A 134 1.68 14.55 7.72
N VAL A 135 1.32 13.28 7.56
CA VAL A 135 1.84 12.17 8.39
C VAL A 135 3.36 12.09 8.30
N MET A 136 3.95 12.26 7.12
CA MET A 136 5.41 12.31 6.96
C MET A 136 6.05 13.48 7.71
N VAL A 137 5.46 14.67 7.65
CA VAL A 137 5.94 15.85 8.37
C VAL A 137 5.85 15.62 9.87
N LEU A 138 4.73 15.06 10.35
CA LEU A 138 4.54 14.69 11.75
C LEU A 138 5.63 13.74 12.23
N GLY A 139 5.97 12.72 11.43
CA GLY A 139 7.06 11.80 11.73
C GLY A 139 8.40 12.52 11.94
N ARG A 140 8.71 13.56 11.15
CA ARG A 140 9.94 14.36 11.34
C ARG A 140 9.90 15.22 12.59
N VAL A 141 8.76 15.83 12.90
CA VAL A 141 8.59 16.64 14.11
C VAL A 141 8.75 15.77 15.36
N LEU A 142 8.16 14.57 15.37
CA LEU A 142 8.31 13.60 16.45
C LEU A 142 9.76 13.13 16.59
N GLU A 143 10.46 12.92 15.48
CA GLU A 143 11.88 12.54 15.51
C GLU A 143 12.74 13.62 16.15
N ALA A 144 12.51 14.89 15.80
CA ALA A 144 13.20 16.02 16.40
C ALA A 144 12.91 16.13 17.92
N ALA A 145 11.65 15.97 18.32
CA ALA A 145 11.26 15.96 19.73
C ALA A 145 11.91 14.81 20.50
N ALA A 146 11.98 13.61 19.91
CA ALA A 146 12.63 12.45 20.49
C ALA A 146 14.14 12.66 20.69
N LYS A 147 14.82 13.35 19.75
CA LYS A 147 16.24 13.71 19.88
C LYS A 147 16.47 14.65 21.05
N ILE A 148 15.68 15.72 21.16
CA ILE A 148 15.77 16.69 22.27
C ILE A 148 15.54 15.99 23.62
N LYS A 149 14.55 15.09 23.69
CA LYS A 149 14.30 14.31 24.91
C LYS A 149 15.50 13.42 25.27
N ALA A 150 16.09 12.73 24.29
CA ALA A 150 17.24 11.87 24.50
C ALA A 150 18.50 12.65 24.95
N GLU A 151 18.69 13.88 24.46
CA GLU A 151 19.76 14.76 24.91
C GLU A 151 19.55 15.20 26.37
N ASN A 152 18.33 15.57 26.75
CA ASN A 152 18.02 15.95 28.14
C ASN A 152 18.16 14.78 29.12
N ASP A 153 17.77 13.56 28.73
CA ASP A 153 17.88 12.36 29.58
C ASP A 153 19.35 11.92 29.79
N GLN A 154 20.32 12.43 29.00
CA GLN A 154 21.76 12.16 29.19
C GLN A 154 22.44 13.12 30.17
N ILE A 155 21.80 14.25 30.50
CA ILE A 155 22.36 15.30 31.36
C ILE A 155 22.00 15.08 32.83
N VAL A 156 20.99 14.24 33.12
CA VAL A 156 20.50 13.92 34.48
C VAL A 156 21.19 12.69 35.06
#